data_AF-A0AAV7VAU1-F1
#
_entry.id   AF-A0AAV7VAU1-F1
#
_cell.length_a   1.000
_cell.length_b   1.000
_cell.length_c   1.000
_cell.angle_alpha   90.00
_cell.angle_beta   90.00
_cell.angle_gamma   90.00
#
_symmetry.space_group_name_H-M   'P 1'
#
loop_
_entity.id
_entity.type
_entity.pdbx_description
1 polymer ?
#
loop_
_entity_poly.entity_id
_entity_poly.type
_entity_poly.pdbx_seq_one_letter_code
_entity_poly.pdbx_strand_id
1 'polypeptide(L)'
;MSAPDGSQEEEHKPTLLQEEVVALKRQMAQMSIVSSELEHWVEDTEGRSRHSNICVLGYPKQAEGESAETFLENWILKELCPQGLLDFLVVE
;
A
#
# COMPACT_ATOMS: atom_id res chain seq x y z
N MET A 1 1.06 -39.45 -55.31
CA MET A 1 1.22 -38.23 -54.49
C MET A 1 0.47 -38.50 -53.20
N SER A 2 1.18 -38.81 -52.11
CA SER A 2 0.55 -39.06 -50.82
C SER A 2 0.11 -37.73 -50.22
N ALA A 3 -1.14 -37.65 -49.76
CA ALA A 3 -1.66 -36.48 -49.08
C ALA A 3 -0.85 -36.20 -47.81
N PRO A 4 -0.61 -34.93 -47.43
CA PRO A 4 -0.03 -34.62 -46.12
C PRO A 4 -0.97 -35.15 -45.04
N ASP A 5 -0.38 -35.92 -44.13
CA ASP A 5 -1.05 -36.60 -43.04
C ASP A 5 -1.49 -35.57 -41.99
N GLY A 6 -2.75 -35.13 -42.06
CA GLY A 6 -3.36 -34.16 -41.13
C GLY A 6 -3.40 -34.63 -39.67
N SER A 7 -3.00 -35.88 -39.41
CA SER A 7 -2.93 -36.48 -38.08
C SER A 7 -1.80 -35.88 -37.22
N GLN A 8 -0.71 -35.40 -37.82
CA GLN A 8 0.43 -34.85 -37.07
C GLN A 8 0.14 -33.43 -36.52
N GLU A 9 -0.58 -32.59 -37.25
CA GLU A 9 -0.94 -31.24 -36.79
C GLU A 9 -1.89 -31.24 -35.59
N GLU A 10 -2.83 -32.19 -35.55
CA GLU A 10 -3.77 -32.32 -34.43
C GLU A 10 -3.13 -32.88 -33.17
N GLU A 11 -2.11 -33.73 -33.28
CA GLU A 11 -1.43 -34.33 -32.13
C GLU A 11 -0.45 -33.36 -31.45
N HIS A 12 0.15 -32.44 -32.21
CA HIS A 12 1.06 -31.41 -31.67
C HIS A 12 0.33 -30.25 -30.98
N LYS A 13 -0.89 -29.94 -31.41
CA LYS A 13 -1.72 -28.86 -30.85
C LYS A 13 -2.05 -29.01 -29.35
N PRO A 14 -2.47 -30.18 -28.82
CA PRO A 14 -2.72 -30.35 -27.40
C PRO A 14 -1.43 -30.25 -26.56
N THR A 15 -0.29 -30.68 -27.09
CA THR A 15 1.01 -30.54 -26.42
C THR A 15 1.41 -29.06 -26.30
N LEU A 16 1.27 -28.30 -27.38
CA LEU A 16 1.55 -26.85 -27.36
C LEU A 16 0.63 -26.10 -26.40
N LEU A 17 -0.67 -26.39 -26.41
CA LEU A 17 -1.62 -25.81 -25.46
C LEU A 17 -1.27 -26.17 -24.01
N GLN A 18 -0.80 -27.39 -23.77
CA GLN A 18 -0.40 -27.83 -22.43
C GLN A 18 0.87 -27.10 -21.96
N GLU A 19 1.83 -26.88 -22.85
CA GLU A 19 3.03 -26.07 -22.58
C GLU A 19 2.68 -24.61 -22.29
N GLU A 20 1.76 -24.01 -23.06
CA GLU A 20 1.27 -22.64 -22.84
C GLU A 20 0.55 -22.51 -21.49
N VAL A 21 -0.29 -23.48 -21.11
CA VAL A 21 -0.94 -23.50 -19.80
C VAL A 21 0.07 -23.58 -18.67
N VAL A 22 1.14 -24.37 -18.82
CA VAL A 22 2.21 -24.45 -17.82
C VAL A 22 2.99 -23.14 -17.75
N ALA A 23 3.29 -22.51 -18.89
CA ALA A 23 3.95 -21.21 -18.95
C ALA A 23 3.11 -20.11 -18.28
N LEU A 24 1.81 -20.06 -18.56
CA LEU A 24 0.88 -19.12 -17.94
C LEU A 24 0.79 -19.33 -16.43
N LYS A 25 0.72 -20.57 -15.95
CA LYS A 25 0.73 -20.86 -14.50
C LYS A 25 2.01 -20.36 -13.82
N ARG A 26 3.17 -20.54 -14.47
CA ARG A 26 4.44 -20.01 -13.95
C ARG A 26 4.46 -18.50 -13.92
N GLN A 27 4.00 -17.84 -14.98
CA GLN A 27 3.91 -16.38 -15.03
C GLN A 27 2.95 -15.85 -13.95
N MET A 28 1.81 -16.50 -13.76
CA MET A 28 0.84 -16.11 -12.73
C MET A 28 1.41 -16.29 -11.31
N ALA A 29 2.14 -17.38 -11.06
CA ALA A 29 2.83 -17.58 -9.79
C ALA A 29 3.90 -16.50 -9.55
N GLN A 30 4.69 -16.17 -10.58
CA GLN A 30 5.70 -15.11 -10.49
C GLN A 30 5.06 -13.73 -10.24
N MET A 31 3.98 -13.41 -10.96
CA MET A 31 3.23 -12.18 -10.73
C MET A 31 2.66 -12.10 -9.31
N SER A 32 2.14 -13.22 -8.78
CA SER A 32 1.62 -13.26 -7.42
C SER A 32 2.71 -12.96 -6.39
N ILE A 33 3.92 -13.51 -6.57
CA ILE A 33 5.06 -13.23 -5.69
C ILE A 33 5.42 -11.75 -5.74
N VAL A 34 5.62 -11.21 -6.95
CA VAL A 34 5.98 -9.81 -7.16
C VAL A 34 4.93 -8.85 -6.59
N SER A 35 3.63 -9.18 -6.75
CA SER A 35 2.53 -8.39 -6.16
C SER A 35 2.65 -8.33 -4.65
N SER A 36 2.86 -9.47 -3.99
CA SER A 36 2.99 -9.52 -2.53
C SER A 36 4.23 -8.78 -2.01
N GLU A 37 5.34 -8.83 -2.75
CA GLU A 37 6.56 -8.09 -2.41
C GLU A 37 6.37 -6.58 -2.53
N LEU A 38 5.66 -6.14 -3.57
CA LEU A 38 5.31 -4.73 -3.79
C LEU A 38 4.37 -4.21 -2.71
N GLU A 39 3.34 -4.97 -2.34
CA GLU A 39 2.42 -4.63 -1.25
C GLU A 39 3.17 -4.42 0.06
N HIS A 40 4.03 -5.38 0.43
CA HIS A 40 4.87 -5.26 1.62
C HIS A 40 5.79 -4.03 1.56
N TRP A 41 6.38 -3.74 0.40
CA TRP A 41 7.22 -2.55 0.22
C TRP A 41 6.44 -1.25 0.39
N VAL A 42 5.22 -1.18 -0.11
CA VAL A 42 4.34 -0.02 0.05
C VAL A 42 4.03 0.17 1.53
N GLU A 43 3.63 -0.88 2.24
CA GLU A 43 3.32 -0.80 3.67
C GLU A 43 4.54 -0.36 4.50
N ASP A 44 5.73 -0.93 4.27
CA ASP A 44 6.96 -0.52 4.96
C ASP A 44 7.30 0.94 4.68
N THR A 45 7.22 1.34 3.41
CA THR A 45 7.57 2.70 2.99
C THR A 45 6.59 3.72 3.54
N GLU A 46 5.29 3.45 3.51
CA GLU A 46 4.27 4.29 4.12
C GLU A 46 4.47 4.37 5.64
N GLY A 47 4.74 3.24 6.30
CA GLY A 47 4.99 3.18 7.73
C GLY A 47 6.20 4.03 8.12
N ARG A 48 7.32 3.91 7.39
CA ARG A 48 8.54 4.68 7.63
C ARG A 48 8.37 6.17 7.30
N SER A 49 7.66 6.48 6.22
CA SER A 49 7.39 7.87 5.83
C SER A 49 6.48 8.57 6.83
N ARG A 50 5.53 7.87 7.44
CA ARG A 50 4.57 8.42 8.40
C ARG A 50 5.04 8.28 9.85
N HIS A 51 6.16 7.60 10.10
CA HIS A 51 6.64 7.28 11.45
C HIS A 51 6.76 8.49 12.38
N SER A 52 7.15 9.64 11.85
CA SER A 52 7.31 10.89 12.61
C SER A 52 6.20 11.90 12.34
N ASN A 53 5.16 11.52 11.59
CA ASN A 53 4.05 12.42 11.30
C ASN A 53 3.08 12.45 12.48
N ILE A 54 2.70 13.65 12.89
CA ILE A 54 1.65 13.86 13.88
C ILE A 54 0.37 14.24 13.12
N CYS A 55 -0.71 13.51 13.39
CA CYS A 55 -2.03 13.81 12.84
C CYS A 55 -2.89 14.46 13.92
N VAL A 56 -3.23 15.73 13.73
CA VAL A 56 -4.09 16.47 14.66
C VAL A 56 -5.55 16.34 14.20
N LEU A 57 -6.37 15.65 15.00
CA LEU A 57 -7.80 15.40 14.71
C LEU A 57 -8.71 16.29 15.56
N GLY A 58 -9.94 16.51 15.10
CA GLY A 58 -10.98 17.22 15.87
C GLY A 58 -10.99 18.75 15.70
N TYR A 59 -10.15 19.29 14.82
CA TYR A 59 -10.15 20.72 14.49
C TYR A 59 -11.05 21.02 13.29
N PRO A 60 -11.70 22.20 13.25
CA PRO A 60 -12.41 22.67 12.07
C PRO A 60 -11.50 22.71 10.83
N LYS A 61 -12.09 22.56 9.64
CA LYS A 61 -11.35 22.77 8.40
C LYS A 61 -10.75 24.18 8.40
N GLN A 62 -9.48 24.31 8.02
CA GLN A 62 -8.73 25.57 8.01
C GLN A 62 -8.47 26.19 9.39
N ALA A 63 -8.57 25.42 10.49
CA ALA A 63 -8.18 25.89 11.82
C ALA A 63 -6.71 26.34 11.89
N GLU A 64 -5.87 25.83 11.00
CA GLU A 64 -4.46 26.21 10.82
C GLU A 64 -4.29 27.66 10.36
N GLY A 65 -5.33 28.28 9.79
CA GLY A 65 -5.26 29.62 9.23
C GLY A 65 -4.27 29.72 8.08
N GLU A 66 -3.42 30.75 8.11
CA GLU A 66 -2.42 31.02 7.07
C GLU A 66 -1.09 30.28 7.29
N SER A 67 -0.86 29.74 8.50
CA SER A 67 0.41 29.13 8.90
C SER A 67 0.21 27.89 9.77
N ALA A 68 0.43 26.72 9.18
CA ALA A 68 0.39 25.43 9.88
C ALA A 68 1.45 25.34 10.99
N GLU A 69 2.63 25.95 10.78
CA GLU A 69 3.72 25.97 11.77
C GLU A 69 3.29 26.74 13.03
N THR A 70 2.76 27.95 12.86
CA THR A 70 2.28 28.77 13.97
C THR A 70 1.09 28.13 14.68
N PHE A 71 0.22 27.43 13.96
CA PHE A 71 -0.85 26.63 14.55
C PHE A 71 -0.28 25.52 15.44
N LEU A 72 0.68 24.74 14.94
CA LEU A 72 1.29 23.63 15.68
C LEU A 72 2.07 24.11 16.91
N GLU A 73 2.82 25.20 16.80
CA GLU A 73 3.55 25.79 17.95
C GLU A 73 2.58 26.17 19.08
N ASN A 74 1.49 26.87 18.75
CA ASN A 74 0.47 27.23 19.72
C ASN A 74 -0.26 26.01 20.27
N TRP A 75 -0.55 25.01 19.43
CA TRP A 75 -1.19 23.77 19.82
C TRP A 75 -0.34 23.00 20.85
N ILE A 76 0.96 22.83 20.59
CA ILE A 76 1.90 22.18 21.52
C ILE A 76 1.92 22.92 22.85
N LEU A 77 2.04 24.25 22.83
CA LEU A 77 2.09 25.05 24.05
C LEU A 77 0.79 24.98 24.87
N LYS A 78 -0.37 24.88 24.20
CA LYS A 78 -1.67 24.84 24.84
C LYS A 78 -2.02 23.47 25.41
N GLU A 79 -1.76 22.40 24.66
CA GLU A 79 -2.26 21.06 24.98
C GLU A 79 -1.20 20.16 25.64
N LEU A 80 0.10 20.41 25.41
CA LEU A 80 1.19 19.56 25.91
C LEU A 80 2.04 20.22 27.01
N CYS A 81 1.84 21.51 27.31
CA CYS A 81 2.55 22.17 28.40
C CYS A 81 1.94 21.78 29.77
N PRO A 82 2.74 21.51 30.82
CA PRO A 82 2.26 20.98 32.11
C PRO A 82 1.21 21.86 32.81
N GLN A 83 1.14 23.14 32.49
CA GLN A 83 0.11 24.04 33.03
C GLN A 83 -1.27 23.80 32.42
N GLY A 84 -1.37 23.38 31.15
CA GLY A 84 -2.63 22.95 30.52
C GLY A 84 -2.99 21.49 30.82
N LEU A 85 -1.99 20.65 31.12
CA LEU A 85 -2.17 19.25 31.52
C LEU A 85 -2.75 19.11 32.94
N LEU A 86 -2.52 20.11 33.82
CA LEU A 86 -3.15 20.20 35.13
C LEU A 86 -4.66 20.50 35.04
N ASP A 87 -5.12 21.24 34.03
CA ASP A 87 -6.55 21.51 33.83
C ASP A 87 -7.34 20.27 33.38
N PHE A 88 -6.67 19.27 32.79
CA PHE A 88 -7.26 17.97 32.43
C PHE A 88 -7.17 16.90 33.53
N LEU A 89 -6.26 17.05 34.49
CA LEU A 89 -6.07 16.11 35.61
C LEU A 89 -6.84 16.52 36.89
N VAL A 90 -7.49 17.67 36.90
CA VAL A 90 -8.43 18.07 37.96
C VAL A 90 -9.87 17.93 37.44
N VAL A 91 -10.30 16.68 37.25
CA VAL A 91 -11.72 16.31 37.28
C VAL A 91 -11.82 15.09 38.18
N GLU A 92 -12.34 15.37 39.38
CA GLU A 92 -12.83 14.51 40.49
C GLU A 92 -12.44 13.02 40.56
#